data_AF-A0A7R9E805-F1
#
_entry.id   AF-A0A7R9E805-F1
#
_cell.length_a   1.000
_cell.length_b   1.000
_cell.length_c   1.000
_cell.angle_alpha   90.00
_cell.angle_beta   90.00
_cell.angle_gamma   90.00
#
_symmetry.space_group_name_H-M   'P 1'
#
loop_
_entity.id
_entity.type
_entity.pdbx_description
1 polymer ?
#
loop_
_entity_poly.entity_id
_entity_poly.type
_entity_poly.pdbx_seq_one_letter_code
_entity_poly.pdbx_strand_id
1 'polypeptide(L)'
;MLEIIGRIIDLNGTKIRPALFPTLLPETDNRKMVVPLYQFCQLWWREVFKKVKMAVVFIDNPASECLHWNGDVVGLFSAGAVSVKEFSSFESLIADTIAQCGANSQKKAVFITCGPVHTTSRTILRDIIQASSFEYCVLITAAHPSVHQLAKYGARRETSNDMAAFHSLEEDMLQWMGNMNFTVEVFYFPLFVVPATETLFLTPPFSELFPLVDCDLFHVREQYQLLHRN
;
A
#
# COMPACT_ATOMS: atom_id res chain seq x y z
N MET A 1 -3.50 3.63 -23.98
CA MET A 1 -2.68 3.49 -22.76
C MET A 1 -2.65 4.78 -21.93
N LEU A 2 -2.42 5.95 -22.53
CA LEU A 2 -2.58 7.27 -21.84
C LEU A 2 -4.02 7.60 -21.44
N GLU A 3 -5.04 7.15 -22.19
CA GLU A 3 -6.46 7.34 -21.81
C GLU A 3 -6.89 6.54 -20.57
N ILE A 4 -6.21 5.43 -20.25
CA ILE A 4 -6.53 4.61 -19.08
C ILE A 4 -6.03 5.29 -17.81
N ILE A 5 -4.85 5.93 -17.88
CA ILE A 5 -4.32 6.76 -16.78
C ILE A 5 -5.21 7.99 -16.57
N GLY A 6 -5.73 8.60 -17.64
CA GLY A 6 -6.67 9.73 -17.55
C GLY A 6 -8.02 9.37 -16.91
N ARG A 7 -8.56 8.17 -17.17
CA ARG A 7 -9.83 7.72 -16.56
C ARG A 7 -9.70 7.26 -15.10
N ILE A 8 -8.49 6.88 -14.66
CA ILE A 8 -8.23 6.61 -13.23
C ILE A 8 -8.27 7.91 -12.41
N ILE A 9 -8.18 9.08 -13.06
CA ILE A 9 -8.12 10.41 -12.42
C ILE A 9 -9.47 11.18 -12.54
N ASP A 10 -10.55 10.54 -13.01
CA ASP A 10 -11.87 11.19 -13.06
C ASP A 10 -12.54 11.16 -11.67
N LEU A 11 -12.16 12.11 -10.81
CA LEU A 11 -12.67 12.31 -9.44
C LEU A 11 -14.06 12.97 -9.39
N ASN A 12 -14.98 12.58 -10.27
CA ASN A 12 -16.36 13.04 -10.24
C ASN A 12 -17.31 11.86 -10.01
N GLY A 13 -17.53 11.49 -8.74
CA GLY A 13 -18.75 10.73 -8.42
C GLY A 13 -18.76 9.80 -7.22
N THR A 14 -17.63 9.49 -6.58
CA THR A 14 -17.64 8.54 -5.45
C THR A 14 -17.08 9.20 -4.20
N LYS A 15 -17.86 9.16 -3.10
CA LYS A 15 -17.43 9.53 -1.75
C LYS A 15 -16.33 8.57 -1.27
N ILE A 16 -15.14 8.74 -1.81
CA ILE A 16 -13.88 8.33 -1.18
C ILE A 16 -13.81 9.12 0.12
N ARG A 17 -13.47 8.51 1.27
CA ARG A 17 -13.00 9.33 2.42
C ARG A 17 -11.79 10.07 1.88
N PRO A 18 -11.89 11.37 1.56
CA PRO A 18 -10.78 12.02 0.89
C PRO A 18 -9.66 12.00 1.92
N ALA A 19 -8.57 11.32 1.61
CA ALA A 19 -7.29 11.86 2.04
C ALA A 19 -7.33 13.28 1.49
N LEU A 20 -7.45 14.26 2.39
CA LEU A 20 -7.49 15.68 2.03
C LEU A 20 -6.41 15.86 0.98
N PHE A 21 -6.81 16.20 -0.25
CA PHE A 21 -5.87 16.63 -1.27
C PHE A 21 -4.92 17.61 -0.56
N PRO A 22 -3.60 17.41 -0.61
CA PRO A 22 -2.67 18.18 0.21
C PRO A 22 -3.02 19.66 0.09
N THR A 23 -3.45 20.29 1.18
CA THR A 23 -4.09 21.63 1.20
C THR A 23 -3.09 22.77 0.97
N LEU A 24 -2.05 22.50 0.19
CA LEU A 24 -0.94 23.40 -0.14
C LEU A 24 -0.95 23.81 -1.61
N LEU A 25 -2.08 23.67 -2.30
CA LEU A 25 -2.25 24.24 -3.62
C LEU A 25 -2.59 25.72 -3.45
N PRO A 26 -1.73 26.66 -3.89
CA PRO A 26 -2.08 28.08 -3.85
C PRO A 26 -3.33 28.29 -4.71
N GLU A 27 -4.38 28.88 -4.12
CA GLU A 27 -5.51 29.39 -4.88
C GLU A 27 -4.99 30.47 -5.84
N THR A 28 -4.85 30.17 -7.14
CA THR A 28 -4.96 31.17 -8.21
C THR A 28 -4.93 30.55 -9.62
N ASP A 29 -5.85 31.05 -10.44
CA ASP A 29 -5.91 31.03 -11.92
C ASP A 29 -6.34 29.72 -12.62
N ASN A 30 -7.40 29.82 -13.43
CA ASN A 30 -8.09 28.78 -14.20
C ASN A 30 -7.28 28.28 -15.43
N ARG A 31 -5.96 28.21 -15.32
CA ARG A 31 -5.10 27.51 -16.30
C ARG A 31 -4.96 26.08 -15.82
N LYS A 32 -5.24 25.10 -16.70
CA LYS A 32 -5.08 23.66 -16.42
C LYS A 32 -3.78 23.43 -15.65
N MET A 33 -3.90 23.17 -14.36
CA MET A 33 -2.76 23.07 -13.45
C MET A 33 -2.10 21.71 -13.71
N VAL A 34 -1.03 21.71 -14.51
CA VAL A 34 -0.24 20.51 -14.76
C VAL A 34 0.80 20.41 -13.65
N VAL A 35 0.58 19.51 -12.68
CA VAL A 35 1.57 19.20 -11.65
C VAL A 35 2.57 18.21 -12.25
N PRO A 36 3.89 18.50 -12.23
CA PRO A 36 4.90 17.54 -12.66
C PRO A 36 4.82 16.24 -11.87
N LEU A 37 5.06 15.11 -12.53
CA LEU A 37 4.94 13.78 -11.91
C LEU A 37 5.83 13.62 -10.66
N TYR A 38 7.04 14.18 -10.69
CA TYR A 38 7.92 14.22 -9.52
C TYR A 38 7.28 14.92 -8.32
N GLN A 39 6.70 16.10 -8.53
CA GLN A 39 6.01 16.83 -7.48
C GLN A 39 4.80 16.04 -6.98
N PHE A 40 4.04 15.41 -7.88
CA PHE A 40 2.93 14.54 -7.50
C PHE A 40 3.38 13.40 -6.57
N CYS A 41 4.47 12.69 -6.90
CA CYS A 41 5.01 11.63 -6.05
C CYS A 41 5.44 12.15 -4.67
N GLN A 42 6.14 13.29 -4.62
CA GLN A 42 6.55 13.92 -3.36
C GLN A 42 5.36 14.30 -2.46
N LEU A 43 4.27 14.79 -3.06
CA LEU A 43 3.05 15.15 -2.33
C LEU A 43 2.46 13.93 -1.60
N TRP A 44 2.41 12.76 -2.25
CA TRP A 44 1.89 11.54 -1.63
C TRP A 44 2.82 10.96 -0.57
N TRP A 45 4.13 10.97 -0.78
CA TRP A 45 5.09 10.59 0.26
C TRP A 45 4.99 11.49 1.50
N ARG A 46 4.69 12.79 1.31
CA ARG A 46 4.41 13.67 2.45
C ARG A 46 3.14 13.29 3.21
N GLU A 47 2.11 12.78 2.54
CA GLU A 47 0.93 12.22 3.24
C GLU A 47 1.27 10.94 4.02
N VAL A 48 2.16 10.08 3.48
CA VAL A 48 2.72 8.95 4.23
C VAL A 48 3.43 9.42 5.49
N PHE A 49 4.29 10.44 5.38
CA PHE A 49 5.07 10.96 6.51
C PHE A 49 4.19 11.47 7.67
N LYS A 50 3.00 12.02 7.38
CA LYS A 50 2.05 12.40 8.44
C LYS A 50 1.56 11.22 9.27
N LYS A 51 1.61 10.00 8.73
CA LYS A 51 1.11 8.79 9.37
C LYS A 51 2.16 8.04 10.19
N VAL A 52 3.47 8.29 10.02
CA VAL A 52 4.54 7.44 10.61
C VAL A 52 5.05 7.88 11.99
N LYS A 53 4.58 9.01 12.52
CA LYS A 53 5.00 9.47 13.86
C LYS A 53 4.76 8.39 14.92
N MET A 54 5.82 8.06 15.66
CA MET A 54 5.91 7.04 16.70
C MET A 54 5.48 5.64 16.24
N ALA A 55 5.68 5.31 14.96
CA ALA A 55 5.29 4.03 14.40
C ALA A 55 6.50 3.17 14.01
N VAL A 56 6.33 1.85 14.10
CA VAL A 56 7.15 0.89 13.37
C VAL A 56 6.57 0.78 11.95
N VAL A 57 7.39 1.05 10.95
CA VAL A 57 6.98 1.03 9.54
C VAL A 57 7.39 -0.30 8.91
N PHE A 58 6.45 -1.04 8.36
CA PHE A 58 6.69 -2.23 7.56
C PHE A 58 6.43 -1.89 6.09
N ILE A 59 7.38 -2.17 5.20
CA ILE A 59 7.31 -1.77 3.79
C ILE A 59 7.63 -2.95 2.86
N ASP A 60 6.82 -3.14 1.82
CA ASP A 60 7.08 -4.16 0.80
C ASP A 60 8.18 -3.73 -0.19
N ASN A 61 8.72 -4.70 -0.92
CA ASN A 61 9.84 -4.44 -1.84
C ASN A 61 9.50 -3.41 -2.93
N PRO A 62 8.33 -3.47 -3.60
CA PRO A 62 7.95 -2.44 -4.57
C PRO A 62 7.82 -1.03 -3.96
N ALA A 63 7.24 -0.88 -2.77
CA ALA A 63 7.12 0.43 -2.12
C ALA A 63 8.47 0.93 -1.61
N SER A 64 9.36 0.05 -1.18
CA SER A 64 10.71 0.44 -0.73
C SER A 64 11.56 0.94 -1.89
N GLU A 65 11.42 0.35 -3.09
CA GLU A 65 12.01 0.88 -4.32
C GLU A 65 11.43 2.27 -4.63
N CYS A 66 10.10 2.43 -4.61
CA CYS A 66 9.46 3.73 -4.81
C CYS A 66 9.94 4.80 -3.79
N LEU A 67 10.12 4.43 -2.52
CA LEU A 67 10.64 5.31 -1.48
C LEU A 67 12.08 5.72 -1.76
N HIS A 68 12.93 4.75 -2.13
CA HIS A 68 14.34 4.97 -2.42
C HIS A 68 14.52 6.02 -3.52
N TRP A 69 13.76 5.91 -4.61
CA TRP A 69 13.88 6.83 -5.74
C TRP A 69 13.23 8.20 -5.52
N ASN A 70 12.19 8.29 -4.69
CA ASN A 70 11.44 9.54 -4.51
C ASN A 70 11.94 10.41 -3.33
N GLY A 71 12.99 10.00 -2.63
CA GLY A 71 13.65 10.87 -1.65
C GLY A 71 13.48 10.47 -0.20
N ASP A 72 13.89 9.23 0.09
CA ASP A 72 14.74 8.90 1.24
C ASP A 72 14.04 8.36 2.49
N VAL A 73 14.54 7.22 2.96
CA VAL A 73 14.19 6.58 4.24
C VAL A 73 14.45 7.52 5.43
N VAL A 74 15.41 8.45 5.29
CA VAL A 74 15.64 9.52 6.27
C VAL A 74 14.39 10.37 6.48
N GLY A 75 13.54 10.53 5.46
CA GLY A 75 12.25 11.22 5.58
C GLY A 75 11.30 10.53 6.56
N LEU A 76 11.27 9.19 6.58
CA LEU A 76 10.47 8.43 7.54
C LEU A 76 10.94 8.65 8.97
N PHE A 77 12.25 8.57 9.21
CA PHE A 77 12.82 8.81 10.55
C PHE A 77 12.64 10.26 11.00
N SER A 78 12.84 11.22 10.10
CA SER A 78 12.61 12.64 10.37
C SER A 78 11.15 12.95 10.69
N ALA A 79 10.22 12.19 10.11
CA ALA A 79 8.79 12.24 10.42
C ALA A 79 8.40 11.50 11.72
N GLY A 80 9.37 10.87 12.39
CA GLY A 80 9.21 10.22 13.68
C GLY A 80 8.91 8.71 13.61
N ALA A 81 9.22 8.04 12.50
CA ALA A 81 9.25 6.58 12.47
C ALA A 81 10.29 6.05 13.47
N VAL A 82 9.91 5.05 14.26
CA VAL A 82 10.78 4.42 15.26
C VAL A 82 11.74 3.43 14.61
N SER A 83 11.24 2.66 13.64
CA SER A 83 12.00 1.68 12.89
C SER A 83 11.34 1.48 11.54
N VAL A 84 12.12 1.09 10.54
CA VAL A 84 11.64 0.66 9.23
C VAL A 84 12.07 -0.79 9.04
N LYS A 85 11.13 -1.67 8.69
CA LYS A 85 11.28 -3.12 8.57
C LYS A 85 10.74 -3.61 7.24
N GLU A 86 11.25 -4.75 6.80
CA GLU A 86 10.68 -5.46 5.65
C GLU A 86 9.26 -5.94 5.99
N PHE A 87 8.36 -5.88 5.01
CA PHE A 87 7.04 -6.50 5.11
C PHE A 87 7.16 -8.02 4.96
N SER A 88 7.46 -8.70 6.07
CA SER A 88 7.73 -10.15 6.12
C SER A 88 7.19 -10.78 7.41
N SER A 89 6.66 -12.01 7.35
CA SER A 89 6.12 -12.72 8.54
C SER A 89 7.19 -12.98 9.61
N PHE A 90 8.48 -12.93 9.26
CA PHE A 90 9.58 -13.13 10.20
C PHE A 90 9.92 -11.87 10.99
N GLU A 91 9.45 -10.72 10.53
CA GLU A 91 9.62 -9.44 11.20
C GLU A 91 8.57 -9.27 12.30
N SER A 92 8.80 -9.92 13.45
CA SER A 92 8.07 -9.59 14.68
C SER A 92 8.73 -8.42 15.40
N LEU A 93 8.01 -7.80 16.35
CA LEU A 93 8.63 -6.93 17.35
C LEU A 93 9.51 -7.80 18.28
N ILE A 94 10.64 -8.28 17.77
CA ILE A 94 11.62 -9.00 18.57
C ILE A 94 12.15 -8.04 19.64
N ALA A 95 12.35 -8.58 20.84
CA ALA A 95 12.73 -7.90 22.08
C ALA A 95 13.84 -6.83 21.95
N ASP A 96 14.66 -6.90 20.90
CA ASP A 96 15.75 -5.98 20.61
C ASP A 96 15.28 -4.53 20.38
N THR A 97 14.09 -4.30 19.82
CA THR A 97 13.56 -2.93 19.65
C THR A 97 12.87 -2.39 20.91
N ILE A 98 12.31 -3.27 21.75
CA ILE A 98 11.72 -2.91 23.04
C ILE A 98 12.81 -2.39 24.00
N ALA A 99 14.02 -2.96 23.93
CA ALA A 99 15.18 -2.52 24.71
C ALA A 99 15.65 -1.09 24.35
N GLN A 100 15.51 -0.67 23.09
CA GLN A 100 16.01 0.63 22.62
C GLN A 100 15.02 1.79 22.82
N CYS A 101 13.71 1.54 22.84
CA CYS A 101 12.70 2.60 22.88
C CYS A 101 11.82 2.60 24.14
N GLY A 102 12.01 1.64 25.06
CA GLY A 102 11.18 1.49 26.26
C GLY A 102 9.81 0.90 25.96
N ALA A 103 9.25 0.18 26.94
CA ALA A 103 8.06 -0.68 26.80
C ALA A 103 6.78 0.01 26.28
N ASN A 104 6.72 1.35 26.29
CA ASN A 104 5.53 2.12 25.88
C ASN A 104 5.62 2.70 24.46
N SER A 105 6.75 2.57 23.75
CA SER A 105 6.99 3.31 22.50
C SER A 105 6.51 2.61 21.22
N GLN A 106 6.11 1.34 21.27
CA GLN A 106 5.86 0.53 20.05
C GLN A 106 4.41 0.04 19.91
N LYS A 107 3.45 0.93 20.20
CA LYS A 107 2.01 0.63 20.11
C LYS A 107 1.40 0.94 18.75
N LYS A 108 2.16 1.54 17.83
CA LYS A 108 1.68 1.93 16.51
C LYS A 108 2.49 1.26 15.38
N ALA A 109 1.79 0.72 14.40
CA ALA A 109 2.37 0.17 13.18
C ALA A 109 1.82 0.90 11.95
N VAL A 110 2.69 1.11 10.95
CA VAL A 110 2.29 1.56 9.61
C VAL A 110 2.78 0.54 8.60
N PHE A 111 1.87 -0.02 7.82
CA PHE A 111 2.15 -0.95 6.75
C PHE A 111 2.05 -0.21 5.43
N ILE A 112 3.07 -0.30 4.57
CA ILE A 112 3.11 0.35 3.26
C ILE A 112 3.28 -0.74 2.21
N THR A 113 2.30 -0.86 1.32
CA THR A 113 2.27 -1.87 0.25
C THR A 113 1.95 -1.24 -1.10
N CYS A 114 2.54 -1.71 -2.19
CA CYS A 114 2.13 -1.29 -3.53
C CYS A 114 1.03 -2.20 -4.12
N GLY A 115 1.05 -3.49 -3.77
CA GLY A 115 0.07 -4.46 -4.24
C GLY A 115 -1.22 -4.49 -3.42
N PRO A 116 -2.26 -5.19 -3.90
CA PRO A 116 -3.43 -5.48 -3.09
C PRO A 116 -3.06 -6.39 -1.92
N VAL A 117 -3.65 -6.14 -0.75
CA VAL A 117 -3.48 -7.01 0.42
C VAL A 117 -4.39 -8.23 0.28
N HIS A 118 -3.86 -9.28 -0.32
CA HIS A 118 -4.56 -10.54 -0.60
C HIS A 118 -3.60 -11.74 -0.53
N THR A 119 -4.13 -12.94 -0.25
CA THR A 119 -3.37 -14.19 -0.13
C THR A 119 -2.10 -14.04 0.73
N THR A 120 -0.91 -14.02 0.11
CA THR A 120 0.38 -13.98 0.79
C THR A 120 0.57 -12.69 1.58
N SER A 121 0.29 -11.52 0.97
CA SER A 121 0.46 -10.23 1.68
C SER A 121 -0.53 -10.10 2.85
N ARG A 122 -1.72 -10.70 2.73
CA ARG A 122 -2.68 -10.79 3.83
C ARG A 122 -2.19 -11.69 4.97
N THR A 123 -1.59 -12.83 4.65
CA THR A 123 -0.97 -13.73 5.64
C THR A 123 0.17 -13.02 6.36
N ILE A 124 1.07 -12.36 5.64
CA ILE A 124 2.18 -11.58 6.23
C ILE A 124 1.66 -10.51 7.17
N LEU A 125 0.68 -9.71 6.74
CA LEU A 125 0.08 -8.66 7.56
C LEU A 125 -0.50 -9.23 8.87
N ARG A 126 -1.26 -10.33 8.76
CA ARG A 126 -1.83 -11.01 9.92
C ARG A 126 -0.74 -11.50 10.87
N ASP A 127 0.27 -12.20 10.35
CA ASP A 127 1.32 -12.80 11.17
C ASP A 127 2.09 -11.73 11.96
N ILE A 128 2.43 -10.59 11.32
CA ILE A 128 3.07 -9.45 11.99
C ILE A 128 2.18 -8.87 13.09
N ILE A 129 0.89 -8.64 12.79
CA ILE A 129 -0.06 -8.07 13.77
C ILE A 129 -0.24 -8.99 14.96
N GLN A 130 -0.45 -10.29 14.73
CA GLN A 130 -0.69 -11.28 15.78
C GLN A 130 0.56 -11.55 16.63
N ALA A 131 1.75 -11.45 16.05
CA ALA A 131 3.01 -11.58 16.77
C ALA A 131 3.41 -10.31 17.54
N SER A 132 2.64 -9.23 17.42
CA SER A 132 2.93 -7.91 18.01
C SER A 132 1.80 -7.43 18.92
N SER A 133 2.03 -6.36 19.68
CA SER A 133 1.02 -5.77 20.59
C SER A 133 0.67 -4.34 20.17
N PHE A 134 0.27 -4.16 18.92
CA PHE A 134 -0.14 -2.86 18.40
C PHE A 134 -1.54 -2.47 18.89
N GLU A 135 -1.72 -1.19 19.24
CA GLU A 135 -3.01 -0.58 19.59
C GLU A 135 -3.54 0.32 18.46
N TYR A 136 -2.65 0.67 17.51
CA TYR A 136 -3.00 1.47 16.33
C TYR A 136 -2.25 0.95 15.10
N CYS A 137 -2.97 0.40 14.15
CA CYS A 137 -2.42 0.01 12.85
C CYS A 137 -2.91 0.95 11.74
N VAL A 138 -2.01 1.34 10.85
CA VAL A 138 -2.36 2.05 9.61
C VAL A 138 -1.88 1.20 8.44
N LEU A 139 -2.75 0.94 7.48
CA LEU A 139 -2.37 0.33 6.21
C LEU A 139 -2.45 1.40 5.12
N ILE A 140 -1.35 1.59 4.40
CA ILE A 140 -1.25 2.41 3.20
C ILE A 140 -1.00 1.45 2.05
N THR A 141 -1.86 1.50 1.03
CA THR A 141 -1.73 0.67 -0.17
C THR A 141 -1.78 1.51 -1.44
N ALA A 142 -0.95 1.15 -2.42
CA ALA A 142 -1.02 1.71 -3.77
C ALA A 142 -2.02 1.00 -4.70
N ALA A 143 -2.64 -0.08 -4.22
CA ALA A 143 -3.73 -0.75 -4.94
C ALA A 143 -5.08 -0.11 -4.60
N HIS A 144 -5.76 0.37 -5.64
CA HIS A 144 -7.09 0.98 -5.51
C HIS A 144 -8.10 -0.01 -4.87
N PRO A 145 -9.15 0.45 -4.16
CA PRO A 145 -10.18 -0.42 -3.60
C PRO A 145 -10.79 -1.41 -4.60
N SER A 146 -10.99 -0.99 -5.86
CA SER A 146 -11.49 -1.89 -6.92
C SER A 146 -10.51 -3.03 -7.24
N VAL A 147 -9.20 -2.80 -7.13
CA VAL A 147 -8.16 -3.84 -7.32
C VAL A 147 -8.20 -4.83 -6.17
N HIS A 148 -8.45 -4.37 -4.94
CA HIS A 148 -8.65 -5.26 -3.80
C HIS A 148 -9.91 -6.13 -3.95
N GLN A 149 -11.00 -5.58 -4.48
CA GLN A 149 -12.20 -6.37 -4.78
C GLN A 149 -11.91 -7.43 -5.84
N LEU A 150 -11.21 -7.05 -6.92
CA LEU A 150 -10.82 -7.98 -7.98
C LEU A 150 -9.94 -9.10 -7.43
N ALA A 151 -8.92 -8.76 -6.64
CA ALA A 151 -8.03 -9.74 -6.01
C ALA A 151 -8.82 -10.70 -5.09
N LYS A 152 -9.77 -10.18 -4.30
CA LYS A 152 -10.53 -10.97 -3.33
C LYS A 152 -11.58 -11.89 -3.97
N TYR A 153 -12.24 -11.45 -5.04
CA TYR A 153 -13.41 -12.15 -5.60
C TYR A 153 -13.19 -12.69 -7.02
N GLY A 154 -12.05 -12.41 -7.65
CA GLY A 154 -11.76 -12.79 -9.04
C GLY A 154 -12.56 -12.00 -10.09
N ALA A 155 -13.44 -11.09 -9.67
CA ALA A 155 -14.22 -10.24 -10.55
C ALA A 155 -14.52 -8.90 -9.85
N ARG A 156 -14.60 -7.82 -10.64
CA ARG A 156 -15.13 -6.56 -10.15
C ARG A 156 -16.63 -6.77 -9.92
N ARG A 157 -17.06 -6.72 -8.66
CA ARG A 157 -18.48 -6.65 -8.34
C ARG A 157 -18.89 -5.19 -8.53
N GLU A 158 -19.88 -4.92 -9.36
CA GLU A 158 -20.51 -3.60 -9.44
C GLU A 158 -21.35 -3.35 -8.18
N THR A 159 -20.67 -3.20 -7.04
CA THR A 159 -21.31 -2.74 -5.80
C THR A 159 -21.25 -1.22 -5.78
N SER A 160 -22.30 -0.56 -5.31
CA SER A 160 -22.36 0.90 -5.13
C SER A 160 -21.35 1.44 -4.09
N ASN A 161 -20.57 0.57 -3.44
CA ASN A 161 -19.60 0.94 -2.42
C ASN A 161 -18.20 0.40 -2.74
N ASP A 162 -17.42 1.19 -3.47
CA ASP A 162 -16.01 0.86 -3.80
C ASP A 162 -15.16 0.61 -2.52
N MET A 163 -15.52 1.23 -1.39
CA MET A 163 -14.80 1.14 -0.11
C MET A 163 -15.08 -0.15 0.67
N ALA A 164 -16.01 -1.00 0.24
CA ALA A 164 -16.36 -2.23 0.95
C ALA A 164 -15.15 -3.16 1.16
N ALA A 165 -14.21 -3.18 0.20
CA ALA A 165 -12.98 -3.95 0.34
C ALA A 165 -12.07 -3.42 1.47
N PHE A 166 -11.99 -2.10 1.64
CA PHE A 166 -11.18 -1.48 2.69
C PHE A 166 -11.82 -1.69 4.06
N HIS A 167 -13.13 -1.53 4.18
CA HIS A 167 -13.83 -1.82 5.44
C HIS A 167 -13.68 -3.27 5.89
N SER A 168 -13.80 -4.22 4.95
CA SER A 168 -13.55 -5.63 5.28
C SER A 168 -12.10 -5.86 5.75
N LEU A 169 -11.13 -5.13 5.20
CA LEU A 169 -9.73 -5.25 5.59
C LEU A 169 -9.46 -4.59 6.95
N GLU A 170 -10.12 -3.46 7.25
CA GLU A 170 -10.10 -2.81 8.56
C GLU A 170 -10.64 -3.77 9.64
N GLU A 171 -11.78 -4.42 9.38
CA GLU A 171 -12.40 -5.43 10.27
C GLU A 171 -11.46 -6.63 10.50
N ASP A 172 -10.87 -7.16 9.42
CA ASP A 172 -9.91 -8.26 9.50
C ASP A 172 -8.71 -7.89 10.39
N MET A 173 -8.14 -6.70 10.19
CA MET A 173 -7.01 -6.21 11.00
C MET A 173 -7.39 -6.01 12.46
N LEU A 174 -8.54 -5.40 12.75
CA LEU A 174 -9.05 -5.24 14.13
C LEU A 174 -9.23 -6.59 14.82
N GLN A 175 -9.76 -7.57 14.10
CA GLN A 175 -9.91 -8.93 14.61
C GLN A 175 -8.54 -9.55 14.93
N TRP A 176 -7.53 -9.37 14.07
CA TRP A 176 -6.18 -9.90 14.32
C TRP A 176 -5.48 -9.24 15.50
N MET A 177 -5.76 -7.98 15.78
CA MET A 177 -5.24 -7.28 16.97
C MET A 177 -5.88 -7.78 18.27
N GLY A 178 -6.98 -8.54 18.21
CA GLY A 178 -7.62 -9.18 19.36
C GLY A 178 -8.42 -8.25 20.28
N ASN A 179 -8.55 -6.96 19.94
CA ASN A 179 -9.31 -5.99 20.73
C ASN A 179 -9.97 -4.95 19.82
N MET A 180 -11.31 -4.91 19.84
CA MET A 180 -12.12 -4.02 19.00
C MET A 180 -12.06 -2.54 19.43
N ASN A 181 -11.47 -2.24 20.59
CA ASN A 181 -11.25 -0.86 21.05
C ASN A 181 -9.99 -0.23 20.44
N PHE A 182 -9.20 -1.00 19.70
CA PHE A 182 -8.04 -0.50 18.99
C PHE A 182 -8.42 0.22 17.69
N THR A 183 -7.45 0.88 17.08
CA THR A 183 -7.68 1.69 15.88
C THR A 183 -7.00 1.09 14.66
N VAL A 184 -7.75 0.97 13.57
CA VAL A 184 -7.24 0.64 12.25
C VAL A 184 -7.67 1.72 11.26
N GLU A 185 -6.76 2.15 10.39
CA GLU A 185 -7.08 2.99 9.24
C GLU A 185 -6.49 2.39 7.96
N VAL A 186 -7.27 2.33 6.88
CA VAL A 186 -6.78 1.91 5.56
C VAL A 186 -6.83 3.08 4.57
N PHE A 187 -5.70 3.37 3.93
CA PHE A 187 -5.54 4.46 2.96
C PHE A 187 -5.08 3.94 1.60
N TYR A 188 -5.63 4.54 0.54
CA TYR A 188 -5.14 4.40 -0.81
C TYR A 188 -4.26 5.61 -1.17
N PHE A 189 -2.96 5.39 -1.39
CA PHE A 189 -2.03 6.41 -1.91
C PHE A 189 -1.32 5.84 -3.15
N PRO A 190 -1.29 6.55 -4.29
CA PRO A 190 -0.70 6.05 -5.55
C PRO A 190 0.85 6.07 -5.52
N LEU A 191 1.45 5.24 -4.65
CA LEU A 191 2.89 5.15 -4.38
C LEU A 191 3.63 4.18 -5.34
N PHE A 192 3.20 4.08 -6.60
CA PHE A 192 3.70 3.06 -7.54
C PHE A 192 4.52 3.64 -8.71
N VAL A 193 4.85 4.94 -8.66
CA VAL A 193 5.51 5.64 -9.77
C VAL A 193 6.86 6.21 -9.33
N VAL A 194 7.87 5.93 -10.14
CA VAL A 194 9.25 6.41 -9.99
C VAL A 194 9.60 7.31 -11.18
N PRO A 195 9.54 8.64 -11.04
CA PRO A 195 9.93 9.57 -12.10
C PRO A 195 11.47 9.59 -12.22
N ALA A 196 11.99 8.88 -13.22
CA ALA A 196 13.43 8.81 -13.49
C ALA A 196 13.96 10.08 -14.19
N THR A 197 13.13 10.70 -15.02
CA THR A 197 13.39 12.00 -15.67
C THR A 197 12.08 12.79 -15.79
N GLU A 198 12.11 13.98 -16.38
CA GLU A 198 10.90 14.78 -16.65
C GLU A 198 9.91 14.08 -17.60
N THR A 199 10.39 13.16 -18.44
CA THR A 199 9.57 12.50 -19.49
C THR A 199 9.51 10.98 -19.35
N LEU A 200 10.31 10.40 -18.46
CA LEU A 200 10.40 8.96 -18.23
C LEU A 200 10.07 8.64 -16.78
N PHE A 201 9.14 7.73 -16.58
CA PHE A 201 8.88 7.12 -15.29
C PHE A 201 8.97 5.61 -15.39
N LEU A 202 9.30 5.01 -14.26
CA LEU A 202 9.34 3.58 -14.03
C LEU A 202 8.22 3.22 -13.07
N THR A 203 7.79 1.98 -13.14
CA THR A 203 6.89 1.36 -12.16
C THR A 203 7.57 0.10 -11.65
N PRO A 204 7.40 -0.27 -10.39
CA PRO A 204 7.89 -1.56 -9.90
C PRO A 204 7.39 -2.71 -10.79
N PRO A 205 8.14 -3.82 -10.86
CA PRO A 205 7.75 -4.97 -11.68
C PRO A 205 6.49 -5.62 -11.09
N PHE A 206 5.33 -5.25 -11.64
CA PHE A 206 4.06 -5.90 -11.32
C PHE A 206 3.90 -7.16 -12.17
N SER A 207 4.78 -8.14 -11.99
CA SER A 207 4.74 -9.42 -12.73
C SER A 207 3.40 -10.13 -12.56
N GLU A 208 2.75 -9.98 -11.40
CA GLU A 208 1.43 -10.55 -11.09
C GLU A 208 0.25 -9.76 -11.70
N LEU A 209 0.48 -8.57 -12.28
CA LEU A 209 -0.57 -7.77 -12.91
C LEU A 209 -1.00 -8.35 -14.26
N PHE A 210 -0.13 -9.12 -14.91
CA PHE A 210 -0.44 -9.74 -16.18
C PHE A 210 -1.22 -11.03 -15.93
N PRO A 211 -2.51 -11.10 -16.30
CA PRO A 211 -3.25 -12.34 -16.20
C PRO A 211 -2.60 -13.38 -17.14
N LEU A 212 -2.71 -14.65 -16.77
CA LEU A 212 -2.42 -15.73 -17.71
C LEU A 212 -3.32 -15.52 -18.94
N VAL A 213 -2.69 -15.39 -20.10
CA VAL A 213 -3.41 -15.34 -21.38
C VAL A 213 -3.49 -16.75 -21.97
N ASP A 214 -4.38 -16.96 -22.95
CA ASP A 214 -4.62 -18.28 -23.52
C ASP A 214 -3.35 -18.95 -24.07
N CYS A 215 -2.36 -18.16 -24.53
CA CYS A 215 -1.08 -18.70 -24.98
C CYS A 215 -0.16 -19.20 -23.84
N ASP A 216 -0.36 -18.73 -22.60
CA ASP A 216 0.38 -19.21 -21.43
C ASP A 216 -0.14 -20.58 -20.97
N LEU A 217 -1.42 -20.88 -21.21
CA LEU A 217 -2.05 -22.15 -20.83
C LEU A 217 -1.36 -23.37 -21.45
N PHE A 218 -0.76 -23.23 -22.64
CA PHE A 218 -0.01 -24.31 -23.28
C PHE A 218 1.20 -24.72 -22.44
N HIS A 219 2.01 -23.73 -22.03
CA HIS A 219 3.21 -23.95 -21.22
C HIS A 219 2.86 -24.47 -19.81
N VAL A 220 1.81 -23.92 -19.20
CA VAL A 220 1.31 -24.39 -17.90
C VAL A 220 0.83 -25.84 -17.98
N ARG A 221 0.10 -26.20 -19.05
CA ARG A 221 -0.38 -27.56 -19.29
C ARG A 221 0.76 -28.55 -19.50
N GLU A 222 1.78 -28.18 -20.27
CA GLU A 222 2.96 -29.00 -20.49
C GLU A 222 3.70 -29.27 -19.18
N GLN A 223 3.97 -28.22 -18.38
CA GLN A 223 4.59 -28.38 -17.07
C GLN A 223 3.76 -29.23 -16.11
N TYR A 224 2.44 -29.04 -16.09
CA TYR A 224 1.54 -29.85 -15.28
C TYR A 224 1.62 -31.34 -15.67
N GLN A 225 1.64 -31.64 -16.97
CA GLN A 225 1.78 -33.01 -17.47
C GLN A 225 3.14 -33.63 -17.13
N LEU A 226 4.22 -32.85 -17.14
CA LEU A 226 5.56 -33.32 -16.74
C LEU A 226 5.62 -33.65 -15.24
N LEU A 227 4.98 -32.85 -14.40
CA LEU A 227 4.95 -33.05 -12.95
C LEU A 227 4.05 -34.22 -12.52
N HIS A 228 3.05 -34.58 -13.33
CA HIS A 228 2.04 -35.61 -13.01
C HIS A 228 2.11 -36.84 -13.92
N ARG A 229 3.20 -36.98 -14.70
CA ARG A 229 3.51 -38.23 -15.39
C ARG A 229 4.11 -39.22 -14.39
N ASN A 230 3.28 -40.11 -13.88
CA ASN A 230 3.70 -41.43 -13.41
C ASN A 230 3.72 -42.39 -14.59
#